data_AF-A0A7W9UM92-F1
#
_entry.id   AF-A0A7W9UM92-F1
#
_cell.length_a   1.000
_cell.length_b   1.000
_cell.length_c   1.000
_cell.angle_alpha   90.00
_cell.angle_beta   90.00
_cell.angle_gamma   90.00
#
_symmetry.space_group_name_H-M   'P 1'
#
loop_
_entity.id
_entity.type
_entity.pdbx_description
1 polymer ?
#
loop_
_entity_poly.entity_id
_entity_poly.type
_entity_poly.pdbx_seq_one_letter_code
_entity_poly.pdbx_strand_id
1 'polypeptide(L)' 'MLPLVDQVRAADVDAVIAPSPAHLDAMQLHALMCIVDVETSCPRMSFARWTAFPCQVGQV' A
#
# COMPACT_ATOMS: atom_id res chain seq x y z
N MET A 1 13.17 13.38 9.57
CA MET A 1 12.40 12.90 8.40
C MET A 1 11.55 11.74 8.88
N LEU A 2 10.23 11.76 8.65
CA LEU A 2 9.32 10.67 9.07
C LEU A 2 9.40 9.50 8.07
N PRO A 3 9.35 8.24 8.53
CA PRO A 3 9.21 7.09 7.65
C PRO A 3 7.97 7.21 6.72
N LEU A 4 8.06 6.66 5.51
CA LEU A 4 6.97 6.73 4.52
C LEU A 4 5.65 6.14 5.08
N VAL A 5 5.73 5.01 5.79
CA VAL A 5 4.55 4.36 6.38
C VAL A 5 3.83 5.26 7.41
N ASP A 6 4.57 6.06 8.16
CA ASP A 6 4.00 6.99 9.14
C ASP A 6 3.32 8.17 8.45
N GLN A 7 3.89 8.65 7.35
CA GLN A 7 3.27 9.69 6.53
C GLN A 7 1.96 9.20 5.90
N VAL A 8 1.97 7.98 5.35
CA VAL A 8 0.77 7.33 4.76
C VAL A 8 -0.32 7.16 5.80
N ARG A 9 0.04 6.67 7.00
CA ARG A 9 -0.90 6.52 8.12
C ARG A 9 -1.47 7.86 8.60
N ALA A 10 -0.64 8.90 8.68
CA ALA A 10 -1.09 10.22 9.11
C ALA A 10 -1.94 10.94 8.06
N ALA A 11 -1.71 10.64 6.77
CA ALA A 11 -2.44 11.22 5.65
C ALA A 11 -3.76 10.51 5.31
N ASP A 12 -4.01 9.32 5.89
CA ASP A 12 -5.23 8.53 5.70
C ASP A 12 -5.56 8.28 4.22
N VAL A 13 -4.56 7.84 3.45
CA VAL A 13 -4.70 7.55 2.01
C VAL A 13 -5.05 6.10 1.77
N ASP A 14 -5.82 5.82 0.71
CA ASP A 14 -6.18 4.44 0.34
C ASP A 14 -5.12 3.73 -0.52
N ALA A 15 -4.30 4.50 -1.25
CA ALA A 15 -3.29 3.96 -2.16
C ALA A 15 -2.02 4.82 -2.24
N VAL A 16 -0.89 4.17 -2.45
CA VAL A 16 0.41 4.80 -2.74
C VAL A 16 0.80 4.52 -4.17
N ILE A 17 1.09 5.57 -4.94
CA ILE A 17 1.57 5.47 -6.32
C ILE A 17 3.07 5.77 -6.37
N ALA A 18 3.86 4.83 -6.85
CA ALA A 18 5.30 4.97 -7.03
C ALA A 18 5.72 4.86 -8.50
N PRO A 19 6.84 5.48 -8.93
CA PRO A 19 7.30 5.38 -10.30
C PRO A 19 7.65 3.93 -10.69
N SER A 20 8.36 3.23 -9.82
CA SER A 20 8.79 1.83 -10.02
C SER A 20 8.95 1.13 -8.67
N PRO A 21 8.92 -0.21 -8.62
CA PRO A 21 9.15 -0.96 -7.37
C PRO A 21 10.55 -0.73 -6.78
N ALA A 22 11.52 -0.27 -7.59
CA ALA A 22 12.87 0.05 -7.09
C ALA A 22 12.91 1.26 -6.14
N HIS A 23 11.82 2.02 -6.03
CA HIS A 23 11.70 3.14 -5.08
C HIS A 23 11.20 2.70 -3.69
N LEU A 24 10.82 1.42 -3.54
CA LEU A 24 10.32 0.86 -2.30
C LEU A 24 11.20 -0.33 -1.92
N ASP A 25 11.84 -0.25 -0.75
CA ASP A 25 12.51 -1.43 -0.19
C ASP A 25 11.48 -2.53 0.14
N ALA A 26 11.89 -3.79 0.16
CA ALA A 26 11.00 -4.93 0.43
C ALA A 26 10.27 -4.78 1.78
N MET A 27 10.94 -4.25 2.82
CA MET A 27 10.32 -4.01 4.11
C MET A 27 9.34 -2.84 4.08
N GLN A 28 9.63 -1.80 3.29
CA GLN A 28 8.71 -0.67 3.11
C GLN A 28 7.47 -1.08 2.34
N LEU A 29 7.63 -1.83 1.25
CA LEU A 29 6.52 -2.36 0.47
C LEU A 29 5.63 -3.25 1.34
N HIS A 30 6.23 -4.14 2.14
CA HIS A 30 5.51 -4.96 3.12
C HIS A 30 4.72 -4.11 4.12
N ALA A 31 5.36 -3.12 4.73
CA ALA A 31 4.72 -2.24 5.70
C ALA A 31 3.56 -1.42 5.09
N LEU A 32 3.70 -0.97 3.84
CA LEU A 32 2.64 -0.30 3.09
C LEU A 32 1.48 -1.26 2.80
N MET A 33 1.76 -2.46 2.31
CA MET A 33 0.74 -3.47 2.03
C MET A 33 -0.06 -3.87 3.28
N CYS A 34 0.46 -3.67 4.49
CA CYS A 34 -0.33 -3.89 5.72
C CYS A 34 -1.46 -2.86 5.92
N ILE A 35 -1.40 -1.69 5.27
CA ILE A 35 -2.32 -0.57 5.54
C ILE A 35 -2.97 0.03 4.29
N VAL A 36 -2.34 -0.05 3.11
CA VAL A 36 -2.80 0.58 1.86
C VAL A 36 -2.48 -0.26 0.63
N ASP A 37 -3.16 0.03 -0.48
CA ASP A 37 -2.78 -0.49 -1.79
C ASP A 37 -1.52 0.21 -2.32
N VAL A 38 -0.71 -0.47 -3.12
CA VAL A 38 0.49 0.11 -3.74
C VAL A 38 0.46 -0.13 -5.24
N GLU A 39 0.57 0.95 -6.01
CA GLU A 39 0.62 0.93 -7.47
C GLU A 39 1.98 1.44 -7.95
N THR A 40 2.54 0.79 -8.96
CA THR A 40 3.77 1.25 -9.64
C THR A 40 3.51 1.52 -11.10
N SER A 41 4.17 2.55 -11.67
CA SER A 41 3.93 2.95 -13.06
C SER A 41 4.75 2.18 -14.10
N CYS A 42 6.02 1.85 -13.80
CA CYS A 42 6.97 1.25 -14.74
C CYS A 42 7.94 0.26 -14.05
N PRO A 43 7.83 -1.06 -14.27
CA PRO A 43 6.70 -1.72 -14.93
C PRO A 43 5.39 -1.48 -14.15
N ARG A 44 4.25 -1.55 -14.83
CA ARG A 44 2.96 -1.42 -14.12
C ARG A 44 2.74 -2.63 -13.24
N MET A 45 2.65 -2.41 -11.92
CA MET A 45 2.37 -3.46 -10.95
C MET A 45 1.49 -2.94 -9.83
N SER A 46 0.49 -3.73 -9.48
CA SER A 46 -0.53 -3.44 -8.47
C SER A 46 -0.38 -4.42 -7.31
N PHE A 47 -0.25 -3.91 -6.10
CA PHE A 47 -0.17 -4.68 -4.87
C PHE A 47 -1.36 -4.31 -3.99
N ALA A 48 -2.27 -5.26 -3.80
CA ALA A 48 -3.38 -5.05 -2.89
C ALA A 48 -2.90 -5.02 -1.45
N ARG A 49 -3.52 -4.17 -0.63
CA ARG A 49 -3.43 -4.23 0.82
C ARG A 49 -3.70 -5.66 1.25
N TRP A 50 -2.84 -6.22 2.08
CA TRP A 50 -3.13 -7.45 2.79
C TRP A 50 -4.44 -7.26 3.55
N THR A 51 -5.45 -7.99 3.10
CA THR A 51 -6.78 -7.95 3.67
C THR A 51 -6.67 -8.36 5.13
N ALA A 52 -6.62 -7.38 6.03
CA ALA A 52 -6.73 -7.62 7.47
C ALA A 52 -8.17 -8.05 7.85
N PHE A 53 -9.14 -7.99 6.92
CA PHE A 53 -10.50 -8.43 7.16
C PHE A 53 -11.08 -9.29 6.02
N PRO A 54 -11.82 -10.35 6.38
CA PRO A 54 -12.33 -11.37 5.49
C PRO A 54 -13.38 -10.80 4.54
N CYS A 55 -13.61 -11.51 3.44
CA CYS A 55 -14.73 -11.33 2.51
C CYS A 55 -16.00 -10.85 3.25
N GLN A 56 -16.36 -9.58 3.11
CA GLN A 56 -17.71 -9.11 3.47
C GLN A 56 -18.67 -9.60 2.38
N VAL A 57 -19.15 -10.83 2.54
CA VAL A 57 -20.34 -11.31 1.84
C VAL A 57 -21.52 -10.51 2.38
N GLY A 58 -22.08 -9.63 1.54
CA GLY A 58 -23.43 -9.06 1.62
C GLY A 58 -23.99 -8.80 3.01
N GLN A 59 -23.81 -7.57 3.50
CA GLN A 59 -24.73 -7.02 4.49
C GLN A 59 -25.94 -6.45 3.73
N VAL A 60 -27.01 -7.26 3.64
CA VAL A 60 -28.40 -6.83 3.38
C VAL A 60 -29.30 -7.37 4.48
#